data_AF-A0A9P8L7F9-F1
#
_entry.id   AF-A0A9P8L7F9-F1
#
_cell.length_a   1.000
_cell.length_b   1.000
_cell.length_c   1.000
_cell.angle_alpha   90.00
_cell.angle_beta   90.00
_cell.angle_gamma   90.00
#
_symmetry.space_group_name_H-M   'P 1'
#
loop_
_entity.id
_entity.type
_entity.pdbx_description
1 polymer ?
#
loop_
_entity_poly.entity_id
_entity_poly.type
_entity_poly.pdbx_seq_one_letter_code
_entity_poly.pdbx_strand_id
1 'polypeptide(L)'
;GRPLRVRKNAYILNWENNRAGEIKELTARGKIPVEHDLENLGDEVDDDTLDNARPFLIGKVAAVVNEKKPAKAIVDEMVSDAVVWLRKGNQMIAKL
;
A
#
# COMPACT_ATOMS: atom_id res chain seq x y z
N GLY A 1 1.84 13.95 10.62
CA GLY A 1 2.18 12.61 10.14
C GLY A 1 1.99 12.52 8.65
N ARG A 2 2.94 11.92 7.93
CA ARG A 2 2.85 11.64 6.50
C ARG A 2 2.34 10.19 6.34
N PRO A 3 1.04 9.95 6.10
CA PRO A 3 0.50 8.59 6.11
C PRO A 3 1.07 7.78 4.93
N LEU A 4 1.58 6.58 5.23
CA LEU A 4 2.06 5.62 4.23
C LEU A 4 1.08 4.46 4.17
N ARG A 5 0.67 4.05 2.96
CA ARG A 5 -0.11 2.83 2.78
C ARG A 5 0.84 1.67 2.47
N VAL A 6 0.81 0.68 3.35
CA VAL A 6 1.64 -0.52 3.25
C VAL A 6 0.76 -1.77 3.15
N ARG A 7 1.34 -2.86 2.64
CA ARG A 7 0.70 -4.18 2.67
C ARG A 7 0.44 -4.59 4.11
N LYS A 8 -0.79 -4.99 4.40
CA LYS A 8 -1.17 -5.47 5.74
C LYS A 8 -0.52 -6.82 6.05
N ASN A 9 0.02 -6.94 7.25
CA ASN A 9 0.46 -8.17 7.89
C ASN A 9 0.24 -8.04 9.41
N ALA A 10 0.59 -9.06 10.19
CA ALA A 10 0.39 -9.04 11.64
C ALA A 10 1.11 -7.86 12.33
N TYR A 11 2.33 -7.55 11.92
CA TYR A 11 3.13 -6.44 12.44
C TYR A 11 2.47 -5.07 12.21
N ILE A 12 2.07 -4.79 10.96
CA ILE A 12 1.39 -3.54 10.59
C ILE A 12 0.03 -3.43 11.29
N LEU A 13 -0.72 -4.52 11.38
CA LEU A 13 -2.02 -4.52 12.08
C LEU A 13 -1.88 -4.27 13.58
N ASN A 14 -0.79 -4.72 14.21
CA ASN A 14 -0.49 -4.41 15.60
C ASN A 14 -0.27 -2.89 15.77
N TRP A 15 0.54 -2.29 14.88
CA TRP A 15 0.74 -0.86 14.84
C TRP A 15 -0.58 -0.07 14.67
N GLU A 16 -1.43 -0.47 13.71
CA GLU A 16 -2.71 0.18 13.44
C GLU A 16 -3.73 0.05 14.60
N ASN A 17 -3.81 -1.13 15.22
CA ASN A 17 -4.89 -1.46 16.17
C ASN A 17 -4.52 -1.19 17.64
N ASN A 18 -3.27 -1.43 18.02
CA ASN A 18 -2.85 -1.41 19.42
C ASN A 18 -1.91 -0.25 19.76
N ARG A 19 -1.21 0.34 18.76
CA ARG A 19 -0.15 1.35 18.97
C ARG A 19 -0.42 2.68 18.27
N ALA A 20 -1.69 2.97 17.95
CA ALA A 20 -2.07 4.19 17.25
C ALA A 20 -1.65 5.50 17.95
N GLY A 21 -1.61 5.51 19.29
CA GLY A 21 -1.12 6.65 20.08
C GLY A 21 0.37 6.92 19.85
N GLU A 22 1.18 5.86 19.87
CA GLU A 22 2.62 5.92 19.65
C GLU A 22 2.97 6.35 18.22
N ILE A 23 2.20 5.90 17.21
CA ILE A 23 2.31 6.40 15.84
C ILE A 23 2.15 7.92 15.80
N LYS A 24 1.16 8.46 16.51
CA LYS A 24 0.92 9.91 16.53
C LYS A 24 2.09 10.67 17.16
N GLU A 25 2.63 10.17 18.26
CA GLU A 25 3.76 10.80 18.96
C GLU A 25 5.06 10.73 18.17
N LEU A 26 5.38 9.57 17.58
CA LEU A 26 6.58 9.38 16.76
C LEU A 26 6.51 10.25 15.51
N THR A 27 5.38 10.23 14.80
CA THR A 27 5.24 11.01 13.56
C THR A 27 5.11 12.52 13.81
N ALA A 28 4.70 12.96 15.01
CA ALA A 28 4.77 14.36 15.42
C ALA A 28 6.21 14.83 15.65
N ARG A 29 7.10 13.92 16.11
CA ARG A 29 8.54 14.16 16.26
C ARG A 29 9.35 13.92 14.99
N GLY A 30 8.68 13.61 13.87
CA GLY A 30 9.33 13.32 12.58
C GLY A 30 10.00 11.96 12.50
N LYS A 31 9.73 11.03 13.44
CA LYS A 31 10.25 9.67 13.43
C LYS A 31 9.32 8.71 12.69
N ILE A 32 9.87 7.79 11.92
CA ILE A 32 9.10 6.73 11.25
C ILE A 32 8.92 5.57 12.24
N PRO A 33 7.67 5.09 12.50
CA PRO A 33 7.41 4.05 13.49
C PRO A 33 8.23 2.77 13.31
N VAL A 34 8.37 2.27 12.08
CA VAL A 34 9.15 1.05 11.82
C VAL A 34 10.65 1.25 12.08
N GLU A 35 11.22 2.40 11.71
CA GLU A 35 12.63 2.70 11.97
C GLU A 35 12.87 2.79 13.47
N HIS A 36 11.95 3.44 14.20
CA HIS A 36 12.00 3.50 15.65
C HIS A 36 11.96 2.12 16.30
N ASP A 37 11.06 1.23 15.85
CA ASP A 37 11.03 -0.14 16.36
C ASP A 37 12.35 -0.85 16.08
N LEU A 38 12.84 -0.83 14.84
CA LEU A 38 14.08 -1.51 14.45
C LEU A 38 15.32 -1.00 15.21
N GLU A 39 15.36 0.28 15.58
CA GLU A 39 16.42 0.85 16.42
C GLU A 39 16.36 0.41 17.89
N ASN A 40 15.18 0.03 18.39
CA ASN A 40 14.96 -0.32 19.80
C ASN A 40 14.71 -1.82 20.02
N LEU A 41 14.56 -2.57 18.94
CA LEU A 41 14.52 -4.02 18.90
C LEU A 41 15.93 -4.55 19.21
N GLY A 42 16.05 -5.38 20.26
CA GLY A 42 17.31 -6.04 20.61
C GLY A 42 17.69 -7.16 19.63
N ASP A 43 18.85 -7.77 19.83
CA ASP A 43 19.37 -8.84 18.94
C ASP A 43 18.53 -10.13 18.95
N GLU A 44 17.49 -10.23 19.78
CA GLU A 44 16.62 -11.42 19.94
C GLU A 44 15.32 -11.37 19.11
N VAL A 45 15.17 -10.43 18.18
CA VAL A 45 13.98 -10.40 17.33
C VAL A 45 13.97 -11.58 16.38
N ASP A 46 12.85 -12.29 16.33
CA ASP A 46 12.66 -13.39 15.39
C ASP A 46 12.65 -12.87 13.93
N ASP A 47 13.19 -13.69 13.03
CA ASP A 47 13.29 -13.36 11.60
C ASP A 47 11.93 -13.00 10.98
N ASP A 48 10.85 -13.63 11.46
CA ASP A 48 9.48 -13.38 10.98
C ASP A 48 9.04 -11.94 11.28
N THR A 49 9.38 -11.40 12.45
CA THR A 49 9.10 -10.02 12.83
C THR A 49 9.90 -9.04 11.98
N LEU A 50 11.18 -9.32 11.69
CA LEU A 50 12.00 -8.49 10.81
C LEU A 50 11.46 -8.46 9.37
N ASP A 51 11.06 -9.61 8.84
CA ASP A 51 10.47 -9.73 7.50
C ASP A 51 9.13 -8.99 7.41
N ASN A 52 8.31 -9.07 8.46
CA ASN A 52 7.03 -8.37 8.53
C ASN A 52 7.17 -6.87 8.83
N ALA A 53 8.27 -6.43 9.42
CA ALA A 53 8.56 -5.01 9.63
C ALA A 53 8.77 -4.27 8.31
N ARG A 54 9.26 -4.96 7.26
CA ARG A 54 9.56 -4.34 5.97
C ARG A 54 8.33 -3.63 5.37
N PRO A 55 8.38 -2.31 5.14
CA PRO A 55 7.24 -1.55 4.62
C PRO A 55 7.08 -1.74 3.11
N PHE A 56 6.21 -2.66 2.70
CA PHE A 56 5.81 -2.82 1.30
C PHE A 56 4.78 -1.75 0.90
N LEU A 57 5.25 -0.63 0.34
CA LEU A 57 4.40 0.46 -0.14
C LEU A 57 3.52 -0.01 -1.30
N ILE A 58 2.20 0.03 -1.10
CA ILE A 58 1.26 -0.49 -2.10
C ILE A 58 -0.14 0.14 -2.00
N GLY A 59 -0.76 0.37 -3.16
CA GLY A 59 -2.13 0.89 -3.25
C GLY A 59 -3.19 -0.21 -3.09
N LYS A 60 -4.45 0.18 -2.81
CA LYS A 60 -5.59 -0.77 -2.75
C LYS A 60 -5.78 -1.54 -4.07
N VAL A 61 -5.50 -0.89 -5.18
CA VAL A 61 -5.60 -1.46 -6.54
C VAL A 61 -4.63 -2.60 -6.81
N ALA A 62 -3.63 -2.86 -5.95
CA ALA A 62 -2.77 -4.02 -6.13
C ALA A 62 -3.51 -5.36 -6.02
N ALA A 63 -4.68 -5.39 -5.37
CA ALA A 63 -5.53 -6.59 -5.32
C ALA A 63 -6.00 -7.07 -6.71
N VAL A 64 -5.97 -6.20 -7.73
CA VAL A 64 -6.33 -6.56 -9.11
C VAL A 64 -5.12 -6.73 -10.03
N VAL A 65 -3.90 -6.59 -9.52
CA VAL A 65 -2.66 -6.77 -10.30
C VAL A 65 -2.21 -8.22 -10.19
N ASN A 66 -2.71 -9.06 -11.10
CA ASN A 66 -2.50 -10.51 -11.07
C ASN A 66 -1.40 -11.02 -12.02
N GLU A 67 -0.85 -10.14 -12.86
CA GLU A 67 0.06 -10.52 -13.93
C GLU A 67 1.29 -9.61 -13.97
N LYS A 68 2.45 -10.20 -14.25
CA LYS A 68 3.70 -9.47 -14.47
C LYS A 68 3.83 -9.14 -15.96
N LYS A 69 3.65 -7.88 -16.32
CA LYS A 69 3.70 -7.39 -17.70
C LYS A 69 4.90 -6.45 -17.94
N PRO A 70 5.46 -6.40 -19.17
CA PRO A 70 6.38 -5.33 -19.56
C PRO A 70 5.70 -3.96 -19.49
N ALA A 71 6.47 -2.91 -19.22
CA ALA A 71 5.94 -1.54 -19.07
C ALA A 71 5.10 -1.08 -20.28
N LYS A 72 5.54 -1.40 -21.50
CA LYS A 72 4.78 -1.10 -22.72
C LYS A 72 3.39 -1.74 -22.71
N ALA A 73 3.29 -3.02 -22.37
CA ALA A 73 2.03 -3.74 -22.37
C ALA A 73 1.04 -3.18 -21.33
N ILE A 74 1.54 -2.75 -20.16
CA ILE A 74 0.72 -2.09 -19.13
C ILE A 74 0.11 -0.80 -19.69
N VAL A 75 0.92 0.05 -20.32
CA VAL A 75 0.44 1.33 -20.86
C VAL A 75 -0.52 1.11 -22.03
N ASP A 76 -0.20 0.19 -22.94
CA ASP A 76 -1.04 -0.13 -24.09
C ASP A 76 -2.43 -0.66 -23.63
N GLU A 77 -2.46 -1.51 -22.59
CA GLU A 77 -3.69 -2.01 -21.97
C GLU A 77 -4.49 -0.89 -21.30
N MET A 78 -3.85 -0.07 -20.47
CA MET A 78 -4.50 1.06 -19.78
C MET A 78 -5.23 1.99 -20.76
N VAL A 79 -4.58 2.33 -21.88
CA VAL A 79 -5.14 3.23 -22.89
C VAL A 79 -6.25 2.52 -23.68
N SER A 80 -6.01 1.27 -24.11
CA SER A 80 -6.99 0.52 -24.90
C SER A 80 -8.27 0.25 -24.12
N ASP A 81 -8.15 -0.16 -22.86
CA ASP A 81 -9.29 -0.41 -21.97
C ASP A 81 -10.06 0.87 -21.67
N ALA A 82 -9.36 2.00 -21.48
CA ALA A 82 -10.02 3.30 -21.32
C ALA A 82 -10.88 3.64 -22.54
N VAL A 83 -10.38 3.42 -23.76
CA VAL A 83 -11.16 3.63 -25.00
C VAL A 83 -12.40 2.73 -25.04
N VAL A 84 -12.28 1.46 -24.65
CA VAL A 84 -13.40 0.51 -24.58
C VAL A 84 -14.47 1.03 -23.62
N TRP A 85 -14.08 1.42 -22.40
CA TRP A 85 -15.01 1.89 -21.38
C TRP A 85 -15.67 3.21 -21.74
N LEU A 86 -14.95 4.15 -22.35
CA LEU A 86 -15.51 5.41 -22.85
C LEU A 86 -16.56 5.19 -23.94
N ARG A 87 -16.29 4.30 -24.90
CA ARG A 87 -17.25 3.94 -25.96
C ARG A 87 -18.50 3.28 -25.39
N LYS A 88 -18.33 2.36 -24.43
CA LYS A 88 -19.43 1.67 -23.75
C LYS A 88 -20.29 2.66 -22.97
N GLY A 89 -19.68 3.58 -22.23
CA GLY A 89 -20.39 4.65 -21.51
C GLY A 89 -21.19 5.56 -22.46
N ASN A 90 -20.61 5.92 -23.61
CA ASN A 90 -21.29 6.74 -24.61
C ASN A 90 -22.56 6.08 -25.18
N GLN A 91 -22.59 4.75 -25.31
CA GLN A 91 -23.77 4.00 -25.75
C GLN A 91 -24.91 3.99 -24.71
N MET A 92 -24.61 4.25 -23.44
CA MET A 92 -25.59 4.26 -22.35
C MET A 92 -26.30 5.62 -22.20
N ILE A 93 -25.96 6.61 -23.03
CA ILE A 93 -26.64 7.90 -23.05
C ILE A 93 -28.00 7.74 -23.74
N ALA A 94 -29.08 7.79 -22.97
CA ALA A 94 -30.44 7.88 -23.52
C ALA A 94 -30.71 9.30 -24.03
N LYS A 95 -31.34 9.42 -25.20
CA LYS A 95 -31.90 10.70 -25.65
C LYS A 95 -33.18 10.95 -24.85
N LEU A 96 -33.17 12.01 -24.05
CA LEU A 96 -34.39 12.63 -23.50
C LEU A 96 -35.12 13.39 -24.61
#